data_AF-A0A1G1H8C9-F1
#
_entry.id   AF-A0A1G1H8C9-F1
#
_cell.length_a   1.000
_cell.length_b   1.000
_cell.length_c   1.000
_cell.angle_alpha   90.00
_cell.angle_beta   90.00
_cell.angle_gamma   90.00
#
_symmetry.space_group_name_H-M   'P 1'
#
loop_
_entity.id
_entity.type
_entity.pdbx_description
1 polymer ?
#
loop_
_entity_poly.entity_id
_entity_poly.type
_entity_poly.pdbx_seq_one_letter_code
_entity_poly.pdbx_strand_id
1 'polypeptide(L)' 'MQTATKKTAKHFRLDETMIKSAQKILGTKTETEAIETALAEVIYQEKMRKFIEQTAGKFKFEGIN' A
#
# COMPACT_ATOMS: atom_id res chain seq x y z
N MET A 1 18.46 1.93 5.43
CA MET A 1 18.18 1.84 6.88
C MET A 1 16.81 1.19 7.03
N GLN A 2 16.73 -0.05 7.53
CA GLN A 2 15.43 -0.65 7.88
C GLN A 2 14.93 0.04 9.15
N THR A 3 13.95 0.94 9.01
CA THR A 3 13.20 1.44 10.15
C THR A 3 12.40 0.28 10.73
N ALA A 4 12.78 -0.18 11.93
CA ALA A 4 12.05 -1.22 12.64
C ALA A 4 10.60 -0.75 12.83
N THR A 5 9.69 -1.33 12.07
CA THR A 5 8.26 -1.00 12.13
C THR A 5 7.72 -1.62 13.40
N LYS A 6 7.21 -0.79 14.33
CA LYS A 6 6.60 -1.28 15.57
C LYS A 6 5.35 -2.09 15.23
N LYS A 7 5.46 -3.41 15.22
CA LYS A 7 4.32 -4.33 15.09
C LYS A 7 3.69 -4.55 16.46
N THR A 8 2.36 -4.59 16.52
CA THR A 8 1.62 -4.87 17.75
C THR A 8 0.40 -5.70 17.39
N ALA A 9 0.16 -6.78 18.12
CA ALA A 9 -1.02 -7.62 17.92
C ALA A 9 -2.29 -6.80 18.17
N LYS A 10 -3.30 -6.99 17.32
CA LYS A 10 -4.61 -6.38 17.41
C LYS A 10 -5.67 -7.46 17.30
N HIS A 11 -6.77 -7.30 18.04
CA HIS A 11 -7.92 -8.19 17.94
C HIS A 11 -9.00 -7.51 17.10
N PHE A 12 -9.17 -7.98 15.86
CA PHE A 12 -10.22 -7.53 14.95
C PHE A 12 -11.13 -8.70 14.58
N ARG A 13 -12.40 -8.40 14.33
CA ARG A 13 -13.30 -9.32 13.61
C ARG A 13 -13.30 -8.88 12.15
N LEU A 14 -12.89 -9.77 11.26
CA LEU A 14 -12.75 -9.50 9.83
C LEU A 14 -13.46 -10.60 9.04
N ASP A 15 -13.87 -10.28 7.82
CA ASP A 15 -14.42 -11.27 6.90
C ASP A 15 -13.29 -12.17 6.37
N GLU A 16 -13.30 -13.44 6.76
CA GLU A 16 -12.31 -14.43 6.36
C GLU A 16 -12.28 -14.63 4.83
N THR A 17 -13.44 -14.64 4.18
CA THR A 17 -13.53 -14.85 2.73
C THR A 17 -12.85 -13.70 1.99
N MET A 18 -13.05 -12.48 2.49
CA MET A 18 -12.40 -11.28 1.95
C MET A 18 -10.88 -11.35 2.13
N ILE A 19 -10.40 -11.76 3.30
CA ILE A 19 -8.95 -11.89 3.57
C ILE A 19 -8.32 -12.96 2.68
N LYS A 20 -8.92 -14.14 2.55
CA LYS A 20 -8.38 -15.20 1.69
C LYS A 20 -8.34 -14.78 0.23
N SER A 21 -9.34 -14.03 -0.22
CA SER A 21 -9.37 -13.48 -1.59
C SER A 21 -8.23 -12.47 -1.79
N ALA A 22 -8.02 -11.57 -0.84
CA ALA A 22 -6.91 -10.62 -0.85
C ALA A 22 -5.55 -11.34 -0.85
N GLN A 23 -5.36 -12.39 -0.03
CA GLN A 23 -4.13 -13.19 -0.05
C GLN A 23 -3.81 -13.78 -1.43
N LYS A 24 -4.83 -14.29 -2.13
CA LYS A 24 -4.66 -14.83 -3.49
C LYS A 24 -4.28 -13.77 -4.50
N ILE A 25 -4.96 -12.61 -4.46
CA ILE A 25 -4.69 -11.49 -5.38
C ILE A 25 -3.28 -10.92 -5.16
N LEU A 26 -2.90 -10.74 -3.89
CA LEU A 26 -1.62 -10.14 -3.51
C LEU A 26 -0.46 -11.15 -3.46
N GLY A 27 -0.73 -12.45 -3.58
CA GLY A 27 0.28 -13.51 -3.52
C GLY A 27 0.96 -13.65 -2.15
N THR A 28 0.27 -13.27 -1.07
CA THR A 28 0.86 -13.24 0.28
C THR A 28 0.67 -14.57 1.02
N LYS A 29 1.63 -14.88 1.90
CA LYS A 29 1.65 -16.16 2.64
C LYS A 29 0.76 -16.15 3.87
N THR A 30 0.54 -14.97 4.47
CA THR A 30 -0.21 -14.83 5.72
C THR A 30 -1.28 -13.75 5.63
N GLU A 31 -2.31 -13.86 6.48
CA GLU A 31 -3.37 -12.85 6.57
C GLU A 31 -2.84 -11.49 7.00
N THR A 32 -1.90 -11.48 7.95
CA THR A 32 -1.18 -10.26 8.37
C THR A 32 -0.48 -9.60 7.20
N GLU A 33 0.21 -10.37 6.35
CA GLU A 33 0.91 -9.86 5.19
C GLU A 33 -0.06 -9.31 4.13
N ALA A 34 -1.20 -9.99 3.89
CA ALA A 34 -2.26 -9.45 3.04
C ALA A 34 -2.78 -8.10 3.55
N ILE A 35 -3.09 -8.00 4.85
CA ILE A 35 -3.61 -6.77 5.45
C ILE A 35 -2.55 -5.66 5.39
N GLU A 36 -1.31 -5.93 5.76
CA GLU A 36 -0.22 -4.94 5.72
C GLU A 36 0.04 -4.46 4.27
N THR A 37 0.03 -5.36 3.29
CA THR A 37 0.23 -5.03 1.87
C THR A 37 -0.91 -4.18 1.32
N ALA A 38 -2.15 -4.58 1.55
CA ALA A 38 -3.32 -3.82 1.13
C ALA A 38 -3.33 -2.39 1.71
N LEU A 39 -2.98 -2.25 2.99
CA LEU A 39 -2.84 -0.92 3.62
C LEU A 39 -1.70 -0.10 3.00
N ALA A 40 -0.56 -0.74 2.70
CA ALA A 40 0.57 -0.07 2.08
C ALA A 40 0.21 0.46 0.67
N GLU A 41 -0.53 -0.32 -0.12
CA GLU A 41 -1.00 0.11 -1.45
C GLU A 41 -1.90 1.34 -1.37
N VAL A 42 -2.88 1.37 -0.47
CA VAL A 42 -3.77 2.53 -0.28
C VAL A 42 -2.96 3.78 0.14
N ILE A 43 -2.01 3.62 1.06
CA ILE A 43 -1.13 4.72 1.49
C ILE A 43 -0.26 5.21 0.33
N TYR A 44 0.27 4.29 -0.49
CA TYR A 44 1.07 4.64 -1.65
C TYR A 44 0.27 5.40 -2.69
N GLN A 45 -0.93 4.93 -3.04
CA GLN A 45 -1.84 5.61 -3.97
C GLN A 45 -2.17 7.03 -3.51
N GLU A 46 -2.48 7.21 -2.22
CA GLU A 46 -2.71 8.53 -1.62
C GLU A 46 -1.49 9.45 -1.74
N LYS A 47 -0.29 8.93 -1.45
CA LYS A 47 0.96 9.70 -1.58
C LYS A 47 1.24 10.09 -3.03
N MET A 48 1.01 9.18 -3.97
CA MET A 48 1.18 9.46 -5.40
C MET A 48 0.17 10.48 -5.89
N ARG A 49 -1.10 10.40 -5.47
CA ARG A 49 -2.11 11.40 -5.81
C ARG A 49 -1.69 12.80 -5.34
N LYS A 50 -1.29 12.93 -4.07
CA LYS A 50 -0.79 14.20 -3.52
C LYS A 50 0.46 14.69 -4.23
N PHE A 51 1.39 13.80 -4.56
CA PHE A 51 2.57 14.16 -5.32
C PHE A 51 2.19 14.72 -6.68
N ILE A 52 1.31 14.05 -7.43
CA ILE A 52 0.81 14.53 -8.73
C ILE A 52 0.11 15.88 -8.57
N GLU A 53 -0.79 16.05 -7.61
CA GLU A 53 -1.48 17.32 -7.35
C GLU A 53 -0.50 18.47 -7.08
N GLN A 54 0.56 18.24 -6.30
CA GLN A 54 1.61 19.23 -6.03
C GLN A 54 2.52 19.52 -7.24
N THR A 55 2.60 18.58 -8.16
CA THR A 55 3.54 18.52 -9.29
C THR A 55 2.90 18.95 -10.61
N ALA A 56 1.56 18.90 -10.73
CA ALA A 56 0.75 19.18 -11.92
C ALA A 56 0.84 20.62 -12.48
N GLY A 57 1.82 21.42 -12.04
CA GLY A 57 2.19 22.69 -12.67
C GLY A 57 3.69 22.99 -12.68
N LYS A 58 4.57 22.05 -12.30
CA LYS A 58 6.01 22.32 -12.07
C LYS A 58 6.98 21.51 -12.92
N PHE A 59 6.55 20.45 -13.60
CA PHE A 59 7.44 19.65 -14.44
C PHE A 59 7.06 19.77 -15.91
N LYS A 60 7.95 20.37 -16.70
CA LYS A 60 7.97 20.20 -18.16
C LYS A 60 8.61 18.84 -18.43
N PHE A 61 7.88 17.98 -19.13
CA PHE A 61 8.47 16.79 -19.74
C PHE A 61 9.40 17.29 -20.87
N GLU A 62 10.68 17.46 -20.58
CA GLU A 62 11.69 17.54 -21.65
C GLU A 62 11.92 16.10 -22.10
N GLY A 63 11.37 15.77 -23.27
CA GLY A 63 11.50 14.46 -23.87
C GLY A 63 12.97 14.04 -23.98
N ILE A 64 13.20 12.73 -23.90
CA ILE A 64 14.51 12.12 -24.13
C ILE A 64 14.89 12.41 -25.60
N ASN A 65 15.84 13.31 -25.80
CA ASN A 65 16.60 13.42 -27.06
C ASN A 65 17.74 12.40 -27.04
#